data_AF-A0A315XBN8-F1
#
_entry.id   AF-A0A315XBN8-F1
#
_cell.length_a   1.000
_cell.length_b   1.000
_cell.length_c   1.000
_cell.angle_alpha   90.00
_cell.angle_beta   90.00
_cell.angle_gamma   90.00
#
_symmetry.space_group_name_H-M   'P 1'
#
loop_
_entity.id
_entity.type
_entity.pdbx_description
1 polymer ?
#
loop_
_entity_poly.entity_id
_entity_poly.type
_entity_poly.pdbx_seq_one_letter_code
_entity_poly.pdbx_strand_id
1 'polypeptide(L)' 'MEATIIDITTSAQVEAHAHHWVIEEASGPVSNGRCKRCGATKAFKNWLEDTDFITNEEHRLAA' A
#
# COMPACT_ATOMS: atom_id res chain seq x y z
N MET A 1 6.27 -47.34 0.00
CA MET A 1 7.10 -46.29 -0.63
C MET A 1 6.14 -45.27 -1.19
N GLU A 2 5.76 -44.26 -0.40
CA GLU A 2 4.90 -43.19 -0.92
C GLU A 2 5.34 -41.87 -0.28
N ALA A 3 6.06 -41.09 -1.07
CA ALA A 3 6.49 -39.75 -0.71
C ALA A 3 5.31 -38.81 -0.90
N THR A 4 4.88 -38.16 0.19
CA THR A 4 3.92 -37.07 0.14
C THR A 4 4.64 -35.85 -0.42
N ILE A 5 4.26 -35.43 -1.63
CA ILE A 5 4.75 -34.21 -2.26
C ILE A 5 4.08 -33.04 -1.55
N ILE A 6 4.89 -32.24 -0.86
CA ILE A 6 4.43 -31.01 -0.20
C ILE A 6 4.45 -29.93 -1.28
N ASP A 7 3.26 -29.51 -1.71
CA ASP A 7 3.10 -28.44 -2.69
C ASP A 7 3.47 -27.10 -2.04
N ILE A 8 4.76 -26.77 -2.09
CA ILE A 8 5.28 -25.45 -1.71
C ILE A 8 4.94 -24.45 -2.81
N THR A 9 3.65 -24.12 -2.91
CA THR A 9 3.21 -22.90 -3.58
C THR A 9 3.75 -21.73 -2.77
N THR A 10 4.89 -21.19 -3.18
CA THR A 10 5.53 -19.97 -2.64
C THR A 10 4.54 -18.81 -2.74
N SER A 11 3.70 -18.69 -1.72
CA SER A 11 2.94 -17.49 -1.44
C SER A 11 3.97 -16.46 -1.00
N ALA A 12 4.16 -15.43 -1.82
CA ALA A 12 5.04 -14.30 -1.55
C ALA A 12 4.80 -13.84 -0.10
N GLN A 13 5.76 -14.13 0.78
CA GLN A 13 5.67 -13.72 2.17
C GLN A 13 5.77 -12.21 2.18
N VAL A 14 4.62 -11.55 2.27
CA VAL A 14 4.53 -10.11 2.46
C VAL A 14 5.03 -9.87 3.87
N GLU A 15 6.33 -9.62 4.02
CA GLU A 15 6.90 -9.16 5.28
C GLU A 15 6.04 -7.98 5.76
N ALA A 16 5.45 -8.10 6.95
CA ALA A 16 4.61 -7.05 7.51
C ALA A 16 5.51 -5.87 7.92
N HIS A 17 5.69 -4.92 7.00
CA HIS A 17 6.48 -3.71 7.23
C HIS A 17 5.71 -2.47 6.80
N ALA A 18 6.11 -1.32 7.34
CA ALA A 18 5.60 -0.04 6.88
C ALA A 18 6.07 0.23 5.44
N HIS A 19 5.12 0.18 4.50
CA HIS A 19 5.41 0.43 3.11
C HIS A 19 5.70 1.91 2.86
N HIS A 20 6.90 2.18 2.34
CA HIS A 20 7.23 3.49 1.78
C HIS A 20 6.84 3.49 0.31
N TRP A 21 5.67 4.07 0.01
CA TRP A 21 5.08 4.09 -1.33
C TRP A 21 5.69 5.20 -2.19
N VAL A 22 6.17 4.83 -3.37
CA VAL A 22 6.54 5.76 -4.44
C VAL A 22 5.38 5.77 -5.43
N ILE A 23 4.65 6.88 -5.48
CA ILE A 23 3.48 7.07 -6.35
C ILE A 23 3.96 7.77 -7.62
N GLU A 24 3.55 7.24 -8.78
CA GLU A 24 3.89 7.82 -10.08
C GLU A 24 3.14 9.13 -10.36
N GLU A 25 3.58 9.83 -11.41
CA GLU A 25 2.92 11.05 -11.88
C GLU A 25 1.44 10.80 -12.18
N ALA A 26 0.58 11.74 -11.78
CA ALA A 26 -0.85 11.60 -11.95
C ALA A 26 -1.22 11.64 -13.45
N SER A 27 -1.65 10.50 -13.99
CA SER A 27 -2.16 10.36 -15.35
C SER A 27 -3.70 10.24 -15.40
N GLY A 28 -4.38 10.43 -14.27
CA GLY A 28 -5.83 10.26 -14.17
C GLY A 28 -6.37 10.31 -12.73
N PRO A 29 -7.58 9.79 -12.48
CA PRO A 29 -8.21 9.81 -11.16
C PRO A 29 -7.53 8.90 -10.13
N VAL A 30 -6.69 7.97 -10.58
CA VAL A 30 -5.95 7.02 -9.76
C VAL A 30 -4.51 6.94 -10.28
N SER A 31 -3.55 6.83 -9.38
CA SER A 31 -2.14 6.52 -9.67
C SER A 31 -1.74 5.20 -9.04
N ASN A 32 -0.81 4.47 -9.65
CA ASN A 32 -0.21 3.30 -9.01
C ASN A 32 1.01 3.72 -8.19
N GLY A 33 1.05 3.25 -6.95
CA GLY A 33 2.20 3.35 -6.07
C GLY A 33 2.90 2.01 -5.94
N ARG A 34 4.24 2.04 -5.92
CA ARG A 34 5.08 0.88 -5.66
C ARG A 34 5.88 1.07 -4.37
N CYS A 35 5.88 0.07 -3.50
CA CYS A 35 6.71 0.09 -2.31
C CYS A 35 8.19 0.01 -2.68
N LYS A 36 9.01 0.93 -2.17
CA LYS A 36 10.46 0.95 -2.44
C LYS A 36 11.20 -0.25 -1.85
N ARG A 37 10.64 -0.91 -0.82
CA ARG A 37 11.30 -2.02 -0.11
C ARG A 37 10.94 -3.38 -0.69
N CYS A 38 9.66 -3.73 -0.73
CA CYS A 38 9.21 -5.05 -1.20
C CYS A 38 8.69 -5.08 -2.64
N GLY A 39 8.53 -3.92 -3.28
CA GLY A 39 7.98 -3.85 -4.64
C GLY A 39 6.47 -4.09 -4.75
N ALA A 40 5.74 -4.24 -3.63
CA ALA A 40 4.28 -4.32 -3.65
C ALA A 40 3.67 -3.13 -4.38
N THR A 41 2.54 -3.33 -5.06
CA THR A 41 1.82 -2.28 -5.79
C THR A 41 0.46 -2.02 -5.15
N LYS A 42 0.07 -0.75 -5.06
CA LYS A 42 -1.22 -0.30 -4.53
C LYS A 42 -1.72 0.89 -5.33
N ALA A 43 -3.02 0.94 -5.60
CA ALA A 43 -3.65 2.07 -6.27
C ALA A 43 -4.02 3.17 -5.26
N PHE A 44 -3.73 4.42 -5.61
CA PHE A 44 -4.01 5.62 -4.82
C PHE A 44 -4.94 6.54 -5.60
N LYS A 45 -6.01 7.01 -4.97
CA LYS A 45 -6.88 8.03 -5.57
C LYS A 45 -6.14 9.37 -5.58
N ASN A 46 -6.25 10.10 -6.68
CA ASN A 46 -5.69 11.45 -6.83
C ASN A 46 -6.68 12.55 -6.41
N TRP A 47 -7.74 12.15 -5.72
CA TRP A 47 -8.81 13.00 -5.21
C TRP A 47 -9.22 12.47 -3.84
N LEU A 48 -9.80 13.34 -3.04
CA LEU A 48 -10.34 13.02 -1.72
C LEU A 48 -11.86 12.94 -1.85
N GLU A 49 -12.46 11.94 -1.22
CA GLU A 49 -13.92 11.88 -1.14
C GLU A 49 -14.43 12.88 -0.09
N ASP A 50 -15.70 13.32 -0.18
CA ASP A 50 -16.26 14.32 0.76
C ASP A 50 -16.15 13.92 2.24
N THR A 51 -15.98 12.62 2.51
CA THR A 51 -15.77 12.05 3.85
C THR A 51 -14.30 11.82 4.21
N ASP A 52 -13.36 12.03 3.28
CA ASP A 52 -11.92 12.01 3.55
C ASP A 52 -11.53 13.34 4.19
N PHE A 53 -11.62 13.42 5.52
CA PHE A 53 -11.15 14.57 6.27
C PHE A 53 -9.62 14.65 6.25
N ILE A 54 -9.06 15.71 5.63
CA ILE A 54 -7.67 16.14 5.85
C ILE A 54 -7.56 16.81 7.23
N THR A 55 -8.04 16.18 8.30
CA THR A 55 -8.03 16.83 9.61
C THR A 55 -6.67 16.68 10.25
N ASN A 56 -5.81 17.66 9.98
CA ASN A 56 -4.74 18.08 10.89
C ASN A 56 -5.33 18.79 12.13
N GLU A 57 -6.60 18.57 12.47
CA GLU A 57 -7.34 19.25 13.55
C GLU A 57 -6.73 18.92 14.91
N GLU A 58 -6.17 17.71 15.09
CA GLU A 58 -5.43 17.31 16.29
C GLU A 58 -4.15 18.13 16.55
N HIS A 59 -3.58 18.82 15.55
CA HIS A 59 -2.36 19.65 15.74
C HIS A 59 -2.65 21.10 16.11
N ARG A 60 -3.88 21.59 15.90
CA ARG A 60 -4.21 23.02 16.11
C ARG A 60 -4.76 23.30 17.51
N LEU A 61 -5.17 22.26 18.25
CA LEU A 61 -5.74 22.35 19.60
C LEU A 61 -4.72 22.15 20.74
N ALA A 62 -3.44 21.97 20.41
CA ALA A 62 -2.36 21.74 21.39
C ALA A 62 -1.48 22.99 21.65
N ALA A 63 -1.91 24.19 21.23
CA ALA A 63 -1.20 25.46 21.41
C ALA A 63 -1.91 26.38 22.42
#